data_AF-A0A952YZ16-F1
#
_entry.id   AF-A0A952YZ16-F1
#
_cell.length_a   1.000
_cell.length_b   1.000
_cell.length_c   1.000
_cell.angle_alpha   90.00
_cell.angle_beta   90.00
_cell.angle_gamma   90.00
#
_symmetry.space_group_name_H-M   'P 1'
#
loop_
_entity.id
_entity.type
_entity.pdbx_description
1 polymer ?
#
loop_
_entity_poly.entity_id
_entity_poly.type
_entity_poly.pdbx_seq_one_letter_code
_entity_poly.pdbx_strand_id
1 'polypeptide(L)'
;MTTLESAKSPKHIVLGITGGVAAYKAAELARLLTQNGVEVQTVMTEAACQFINSATFQSLTGQPVYTNLWETNASYNMAHINLSRDADMILIAPASADFIAKIANGLADDLLTALCLARDCQLLVAPAMNRQMWENAATQRNVSRLQQDGVRILGPASGEQACGEVGMGRMLEVSELLQSVQDCLQSNRQLAGKNILITAGPTYEAIDAVRGITNKSSGKMGYAIARAAIETGASVTLISGQTCLPVPAVNKFLPVVSAEDMLQAVQAEIAHADIFISVAAVADYRPVNVSQQKLKKTANNLNIELTPNPDILKWVSNLPEPPFCVGFAAETDDLDQNAATKREQKKLPLLVANLAQKAIGFDESELVLFDDSGKHILPKASKIELARQLMQHIYVLYNRQHGRT
;
A
#
# COMPACT_ATOMS: atom_id res chain seq x y z
N MET A 1 -13.07 28.25 -26.40
CA MET A 1 -13.45 28.02 -24.99
C MET A 1 -12.47 27.02 -24.43
N THR A 2 -11.48 27.53 -23.72
CA THR A 2 -10.42 26.79 -23.03
C THR A 2 -11.04 25.81 -22.05
N THR A 3 -10.75 24.53 -22.25
CA THR A 3 -10.98 23.47 -21.27
C THR A 3 -10.29 23.86 -19.98
N LEU A 4 -11.09 24.10 -18.93
CA LEU A 4 -10.62 24.18 -17.56
C LEU A 4 -9.93 22.84 -17.25
N GLU A 5 -8.59 22.83 -17.35
CA GLU A 5 -7.78 21.83 -16.67
C GLU A 5 -8.23 21.82 -15.22
N SER A 6 -8.74 20.68 -14.77
CA SER A 6 -9.02 20.42 -13.36
C SER A 6 -7.76 20.79 -12.57
N ALA A 7 -7.81 21.92 -11.86
CA ALA A 7 -6.71 22.40 -11.05
C ALA A 7 -6.39 21.32 -10.01
N LYS A 8 -5.30 20.59 -10.24
CA LYS A 8 -4.79 19.57 -9.33
C LYS A 8 -4.57 20.28 -7.99
N SER A 9 -5.30 19.87 -6.95
CA SER A 9 -5.12 20.42 -5.60
C SER A 9 -3.62 20.39 -5.25
N PRO A 10 -3.04 21.48 -4.74
CA PRO A 10 -1.63 21.51 -4.39
C PRO A 10 -1.33 20.36 -3.41
N LYS A 11 -0.18 19.71 -3.59
CA LYS A 11 0.25 18.62 -2.72
C LYS A 11 0.61 19.20 -1.37
N HIS A 12 0.15 18.60 -0.28
CA HIS A 12 0.38 19.12 1.06
C HIS A 12 1.30 18.19 1.85
N ILE A 13 2.40 18.74 2.38
CA ILE A 13 3.38 18.00 3.19
C ILE A 13 3.58 18.70 4.51
N VAL A 14 3.60 17.91 5.58
CA VAL A 14 4.12 18.37 6.88
C VAL A 14 5.62 18.14 6.92
N LEU A 15 6.39 19.23 7.01
CA LEU A 15 7.84 19.19 7.20
C LEU A 15 8.18 19.31 8.69
N GLY A 16 8.53 18.17 9.29
CA GLY A 16 9.02 18.07 10.66
C GLY A 16 10.52 18.34 10.75
N ILE A 17 10.93 19.22 11.66
CA ILE A 17 12.34 19.59 11.86
C ILE A 17 12.74 19.30 13.29
N THR A 18 13.82 18.53 13.47
CA THR A 18 14.34 18.14 14.79
C THR A 18 15.70 18.78 15.06
N GLY A 19 16.17 18.71 16.31
CA GLY A 19 17.42 19.32 16.74
C GLY A 19 18.66 18.66 16.13
N GLY A 20 19.42 19.41 15.34
CA GLY A 20 20.72 18.99 14.81
C GLY A 20 21.31 20.00 13.83
N VAL A 21 22.62 19.92 13.62
CA VAL A 21 23.37 20.85 12.74
C VAL A 21 22.82 20.88 11.31
N ALA A 22 22.24 19.76 10.83
CA ALA A 22 21.65 19.69 9.49
C ALA A 22 20.33 20.49 9.33
N ALA A 23 19.80 21.12 10.38
CA ALA A 23 18.53 21.85 10.32
C ALA A 23 18.54 23.00 9.29
N TYR A 24 19.70 23.62 9.00
CA TYR A 24 19.78 24.64 7.96
C TYR A 24 19.47 24.08 6.56
N LYS A 25 19.77 22.80 6.28
CA LYS A 25 19.45 22.17 4.99
C LYS A 25 17.94 22.03 4.79
N ALA A 26 17.17 21.96 5.89
CA ALA A 26 15.71 21.91 5.83
C ALA A 26 15.10 23.20 5.26
N ALA A 27 15.75 24.36 5.46
CA ALA A 27 15.28 25.63 4.88
C ALA A 27 15.35 25.60 3.35
N GLU A 28 16.48 25.14 2.79
CA GLU A 28 16.61 24.97 1.34
C GLU A 28 15.64 23.93 0.79
N LEU A 29 15.41 22.83 1.53
CA LEU A 29 14.40 21.84 1.18
C LEU A 29 12.98 22.44 1.13
N ALA A 30 12.59 23.21 2.15
CA ALA A 30 11.30 23.89 2.21
C ALA A 30 11.10 24.86 1.03
N ARG A 31 12.15 25.63 0.69
CA ARG A 31 12.16 26.53 -0.46
C ARG A 31 11.93 25.76 -1.77
N LEU A 32 12.66 24.67 -1.98
CA LEU A 32 12.56 23.87 -3.21
C LEU A 32 11.20 23.15 -3.32
N LEU A 33 10.68 22.60 -2.23
CA LEU A 33 9.34 21.98 -2.20
C LEU A 33 8.26 23.01 -2.60
N THR A 34 8.32 24.20 -2.00
CA THR A 34 7.38 25.30 -2.30
C THR A 34 7.49 25.74 -3.76
N GLN A 35 8.70 25.85 -4.31
CA GLN A 35 8.92 26.14 -5.74
C GLN A 35 8.37 25.06 -6.69
N ASN A 36 8.29 23.82 -6.22
CA ASN A 36 7.68 22.71 -6.97
C ASN A 36 6.16 22.60 -6.76
N GLY A 37 5.51 23.64 -6.22
CA GLY A 37 4.06 23.69 -6.04
C GLY A 37 3.52 22.81 -4.92
N VAL A 38 4.38 22.44 -3.96
CA VAL A 38 3.98 21.73 -2.74
C VAL A 38 3.67 22.76 -1.66
N GLU A 39 2.50 22.66 -1.04
CA GLU A 39 2.17 23.36 0.19
C GLU A 39 2.91 22.70 1.36
N VAL A 40 3.75 23.48 2.06
CA VAL A 40 4.62 22.97 3.12
C VAL A 40 4.19 23.54 4.46
N GLN A 41 3.65 22.67 5.32
CA GLN A 41 3.33 23.00 6.70
C GLN A 41 4.50 22.61 7.61
N THR A 42 5.20 23.60 8.17
CA THR A 42 6.37 23.32 9.03
C THR A 42 5.97 23.09 10.48
N VAL A 43 6.55 22.07 11.09
CA VAL A 43 6.45 21.78 12.52
C VAL A 43 7.86 21.54 13.06
N MET A 44 8.27 22.27 14.09
CA MET A 44 9.62 22.21 14.63
C MET A 44 9.59 21.73 16.08
N THR A 45 10.56 20.90 16.49
CA THR A 45 10.77 20.62 17.91
C THR A 45 11.43 21.81 18.61
N GLU A 46 11.33 21.87 19.93
CA GLU A 46 12.05 22.88 20.73
C GLU A 46 13.55 22.87 20.45
N ALA A 47 14.15 21.67 20.34
CA ALA A 47 15.55 21.51 20.01
C ALA A 47 15.91 22.05 18.61
N ALA A 48 15.01 21.93 17.61
CA ALA A 48 15.24 22.49 16.27
C ALA A 48 15.30 24.02 16.29
N CYS A 49 14.48 24.66 17.12
CA CYS A 49 14.43 26.11 17.28
C CYS A 49 15.74 26.71 17.81
N GLN A 50 16.61 25.91 18.43
CA GLN A 50 17.95 26.32 18.87
C GLN A 50 18.97 26.39 17.72
N PHE A 51 18.71 25.71 16.59
CA PHE A 51 19.61 25.70 15.44
C PHE A 51 19.18 26.66 14.34
N ILE A 52 17.88 26.84 14.15
CA ILE A 52 17.31 27.69 13.11
C ILE A 52 15.98 28.28 13.57
N ASN A 53 15.74 29.55 13.26
CA ASN A 53 14.55 30.26 13.72
C ASN A 53 13.33 29.93 12.83
N SER A 54 12.16 29.75 13.45
CA SER A 54 10.88 29.48 12.78
C SER A 54 10.48 30.56 11.76
N ALA A 55 10.88 31.82 11.97
CA ALA A 55 10.63 32.91 11.02
C ALA A 55 11.21 32.64 9.62
N THR A 56 12.30 31.87 9.54
CA THR A 56 12.90 31.44 8.26
C THR A 56 11.92 30.59 7.47
N PHE A 57 11.32 29.59 8.12
CA PHE A 57 10.38 28.68 7.48
C PHE A 57 9.07 29.38 7.14
N GLN A 58 8.55 30.22 8.04
CA GLN A 58 7.36 31.01 7.78
C GLN A 58 7.51 31.88 6.51
N SER A 59 8.69 32.47 6.31
CA SER A 59 8.98 33.28 5.13
C SER A 59 9.12 32.44 3.86
N LEU A 60 9.66 31.22 3.96
CA LEU A 60 9.91 30.34 2.82
C LEU A 60 8.68 29.56 2.36
N THR A 61 7.84 29.13 3.29
CA THR A 61 6.64 28.32 3.00
C THR A 61 5.38 29.16 2.85
N GLY A 62 5.37 30.38 3.40
CA GLY A 62 4.19 31.23 3.48
C GLY A 62 3.13 30.75 4.48
N GLN A 63 3.44 29.71 5.27
CA GLN A 63 2.54 29.09 6.24
C GLN A 63 2.98 29.35 7.68
N PRO A 64 2.06 29.35 8.67
CA PRO A 64 2.42 29.38 10.09
C PRO A 64 3.36 28.22 10.43
N VAL A 65 4.29 28.44 11.36
CA VAL A 65 5.19 27.38 11.86
C VAL A 65 4.75 27.00 13.25
N TYR A 66 4.54 25.71 13.49
CA TYR A 66 4.11 25.21 14.79
C TYR A 66 5.29 24.66 15.59
N THR A 67 5.38 25.07 16.85
CA THR A 67 6.50 24.69 17.74
C THR A 67 6.05 24.00 19.03
N ASN A 68 4.77 24.07 19.37
CA ASN A 68 4.28 23.65 20.68
C ASN A 68 2.95 22.90 20.58
N LEU A 69 2.82 21.82 21.35
CA LEU A 69 1.60 21.00 21.42
C LEU A 69 0.41 21.78 22.02
N TRP A 70 0.71 22.72 22.90
CA TRP A 70 -0.27 23.45 23.71
C TRP A 70 -0.66 24.81 23.11
N GLU A 71 -0.06 25.20 21.98
CA GLU A 71 -0.41 26.44 21.29
C GLU A 71 -1.82 26.36 20.71
N THR A 72 -2.76 26.99 21.41
CA THR A 72 -4.16 27.12 21.01
C THR A 72 -4.37 28.40 20.22
N ASN A 73 -4.34 28.32 18.90
CA ASN A 73 -4.97 29.32 18.05
C ASN A 73 -6.45 28.98 17.85
N ALA A 74 -7.33 29.97 18.05
CA ALA A 74 -8.79 29.81 17.99
C ALA A 74 -9.32 29.20 16.68
N SER A 75 -8.52 29.21 15.62
CA SER A 75 -8.85 28.71 14.28
C SER A 75 -8.59 27.22 14.07
N TYR A 76 -7.79 26.55 14.92
CA TYR A 76 -7.41 25.13 14.75
C TYR A 76 -7.27 24.40 16.10
N ASN A 77 -8.41 24.02 16.69
CA ASN A 77 -8.42 23.06 17.80
C ASN A 77 -7.89 21.70 17.32
N MET A 78 -6.95 21.09 18.06
CA MET A 78 -6.33 19.77 17.76
C MET A 78 -5.33 19.75 16.59
N ALA A 79 -4.31 20.64 16.61
CA ALA A 79 -3.25 20.66 15.60
C ALA A 79 -2.55 19.29 15.39
N HIS A 80 -2.31 18.52 16.46
CA HIS A 80 -1.70 17.18 16.38
C HIS A 80 -2.53 16.16 15.57
N ILE A 81 -3.82 16.41 15.34
CA ILE A 81 -4.70 15.56 14.51
C ILE A 81 -4.89 16.19 13.12
N ASN A 82 -5.21 17.48 13.07
CA ASN A 82 -5.65 18.12 11.84
C ASN A 82 -4.49 18.32 10.86
N LEU A 83 -3.29 18.67 11.33
CA LEU A 83 -2.15 18.91 10.45
C LEU A 83 -1.75 17.66 9.66
N SER A 84 -1.94 16.45 10.21
CA SER A 84 -1.65 15.20 9.51
C SER A 84 -2.79 14.69 8.63
N ARG A 85 -4.05 15.08 8.89
CA ARG A 85 -5.22 14.58 8.14
C ARG A 85 -5.25 15.08 6.70
N ASP A 86 -4.88 16.34 6.51
CA ASP A 86 -4.90 16.99 5.19
C ASP A 86 -3.56 16.86 4.46
N ALA A 87 -2.58 16.16 5.04
CA ALA A 87 -1.26 15.99 4.47
C ALA A 87 -1.17 14.72 3.62
N ASP A 88 -0.64 14.81 2.40
CA ASP A 88 -0.29 13.65 1.57
C ASP A 88 0.85 12.84 2.24
N MET A 89 1.68 13.48 3.08
CA MET A 89 2.86 12.89 3.73
C MET A 89 3.38 13.75 4.88
N ILE A 90 4.06 13.09 5.84
CA ILE A 90 4.96 13.75 6.81
C ILE A 90 6.40 13.41 6.46
N LEU A 91 7.26 14.42 6.36
CA LEU A 91 8.70 14.28 6.18
C LEU A 91 9.43 14.86 7.40
N ILE A 92 10.25 14.07 8.07
CA ILE A 92 11.12 14.52 9.15
C ILE A 92 12.54 14.72 8.62
N ALA A 93 12.98 15.97 8.48
CA ALA A 93 14.28 16.32 7.91
C ALA A 93 14.86 17.60 8.55
N PRO A 94 15.97 17.51 9.32
CA PRO A 94 16.62 16.29 9.78
C PRO A 94 15.82 15.57 10.87
N ALA A 95 16.05 14.26 11.00
CA ALA A 95 15.63 13.44 12.12
C ALA A 95 16.82 13.07 13.02
N SER A 96 16.82 13.57 14.25
CA SER A 96 17.83 13.26 15.27
C SER A 96 17.64 11.84 15.82
N ALA A 97 18.68 11.30 16.45
CA ALA A 97 18.60 10.00 17.12
C ALA A 97 17.54 9.97 18.24
N ASP A 98 17.41 11.09 18.97
CA ASP A 98 16.40 11.28 20.01
C ASP A 98 14.98 11.17 19.42
N PHE A 99 14.70 11.93 18.35
CA PHE A 99 13.39 11.89 17.71
C PHE A 99 13.07 10.48 17.17
N ILE A 100 14.02 9.83 16.51
CA ILE A 100 13.88 8.46 16.01
C ILE A 100 13.56 7.49 17.16
N ALA A 101 14.22 7.63 18.32
CA ALA A 101 13.94 6.81 19.49
C ALA A 101 12.52 7.03 20.02
N LYS A 102 12.05 8.28 20.07
CA LYS A 102 10.69 8.62 20.51
C LYS A 102 9.63 7.98 19.62
N ILE A 103 9.70 8.20 18.31
CA ILE A 103 8.68 7.69 17.39
C ILE A 103 8.71 6.16 17.26
N ALA A 104 9.88 5.52 17.35
CA ALA A 104 9.99 4.07 17.33
C ALA A 104 9.36 3.39 18.56
N ASN A 105 9.21 4.13 19.66
CA ASN A 105 8.65 3.63 20.91
C ASN A 105 7.27 4.21 21.23
N GLY A 106 6.68 4.99 20.32
CA GLY A 106 5.34 5.56 20.48
C GLY A 106 5.25 6.66 21.54
N LEU A 107 6.37 7.36 21.82
CA LEU A 107 6.34 8.55 22.67
C LEU A 107 5.70 9.72 21.91
N ALA A 108 4.91 10.53 22.61
CA ALA A 108 4.12 11.64 22.07
C ALA A 108 4.15 12.84 23.03
N ASP A 109 5.35 13.23 23.46
CA ASP A 109 5.59 14.26 24.48
C ASP A 109 5.73 15.68 23.90
N ASP A 110 5.81 15.82 22.57
CA ASP A 110 5.80 17.09 21.85
C ASP A 110 4.83 17.06 20.66
N LEU A 111 4.60 18.22 20.02
CA LEU A 111 3.65 18.32 18.90
C LEU A 111 4.02 17.39 17.75
N LEU A 112 5.31 17.32 17.40
CA LEU A 112 5.76 16.60 16.22
C LEU A 112 5.66 15.09 16.43
N THR A 113 6.03 14.59 17.62
CA THR A 113 5.89 13.18 17.98
C THR A 113 4.44 12.77 18.12
N ALA A 114 3.58 13.60 18.72
CA ALA A 114 2.13 13.36 18.79
C ALA A 114 1.47 13.31 17.40
N LEU A 115 1.85 14.23 16.50
CA LEU A 115 1.40 14.25 15.11
C LEU A 115 1.84 12.98 14.36
N CYS A 116 3.11 12.57 14.52
CA CYS A 116 3.59 11.32 13.95
C CYS A 116 2.79 10.11 14.46
N LEU A 117 2.43 10.06 15.75
CA LEU A 117 1.67 8.95 16.31
C LEU A 117 0.21 8.91 15.80
N ALA A 118 -0.41 10.08 15.60
CA ALA A 118 -1.81 10.20 15.18
C ALA A 118 -2.04 10.17 13.65
N ARG A 119 -0.98 10.11 12.85
CA ARG A 119 -1.02 10.20 11.39
C ARG A 119 -1.83 9.07 10.73
N ASP A 120 -2.44 9.39 9.59
CA ASP A 120 -3.01 8.43 8.63
C ASP A 120 -2.35 8.53 7.24
N CYS A 121 -1.19 9.19 7.18
CA CYS A 121 -0.41 9.37 5.96
C CYS A 121 1.00 8.78 6.10
N GLN A 122 1.71 8.71 4.98
CA GLN A 122 3.04 8.12 4.93
C GLN A 122 4.05 8.97 5.71
N LEU A 123 4.94 8.32 6.45
CA LEU A 123 6.02 8.97 7.20
C LEU A 123 7.38 8.65 6.58
N LEU A 124 8.11 9.70 6.22
CA LEU A 124 9.47 9.65 5.74
C LEU A 124 10.39 10.29 6.78
N VAL A 125 11.53 9.67 7.05
CA VAL A 125 12.50 10.11 8.06
C VAL A 125 13.86 10.21 7.40
N ALA A 126 14.48 11.38 7.44
CA ALA A 126 15.82 11.64 6.92
C ALA A 126 16.82 11.78 8.10
N PRO A 127 17.51 10.70 8.50
CA PRO A 127 18.36 10.72 9.69
C PRO A 127 19.56 11.66 9.52
N ALA A 128 19.91 12.37 10.58
CA ALA A 128 21.12 13.18 10.63
C ALA A 128 21.73 13.18 12.04
N MET A 129 22.91 12.58 12.18
CA MET A 129 23.60 12.44 13.47
C MET A 129 25.08 12.08 13.27
N ASN A 130 25.87 12.14 14.34
CA ASN A 130 27.24 11.65 14.30
C ASN A 130 27.29 10.14 13.95
N ARG A 131 28.38 9.70 13.32
CA ARG A 131 28.62 8.30 12.94
C ARG A 131 28.40 7.32 14.09
N GLN A 132 28.96 7.60 15.25
CA GLN A 132 28.87 6.71 16.42
C GLN A 132 27.43 6.61 16.94
N MET A 133 26.66 7.70 16.83
CA MET A 133 25.23 7.68 17.16
C MET A 133 24.44 6.85 16.16
N TRP A 134 24.77 6.94 14.88
CA TRP A 134 24.13 6.13 13.84
C TRP A 134 24.43 4.64 14.02
N GLU A 135 25.71 4.28 14.18
CA GLU A 135 26.17 2.90 14.35
C GLU A 135 25.75 2.28 15.70
N ASN A 136 25.25 3.09 16.64
CA ASN A 136 24.81 2.61 17.94
C ASN A 136 23.66 1.59 17.80
N ALA A 137 23.76 0.48 18.54
CA ALA A 137 22.78 -0.59 18.53
C ALA A 137 21.35 -0.12 18.87
N ALA A 138 21.19 0.87 19.74
CA ALA A 138 19.87 1.42 20.06
C ALA A 138 19.24 2.12 18.84
N THR A 139 20.02 2.96 18.15
CA THR A 139 19.58 3.65 16.92
C THR A 139 19.23 2.64 15.83
N GLN A 140 20.09 1.65 15.59
CA GLN A 140 19.84 0.63 14.56
C GLN A 140 18.60 -0.23 14.86
N ARG A 141 18.33 -0.56 16.13
CA ARG A 141 17.08 -1.22 16.54
C ARG A 141 15.85 -0.34 16.26
N ASN A 142 15.92 0.95 16.59
CA ASN A 142 14.82 1.87 16.36
C ASN A 142 14.55 2.07 14.86
N VAL A 143 15.59 2.23 14.05
CA VAL A 143 15.49 2.34 12.58
C VAL A 143 14.86 1.09 11.98
N SER A 144 15.34 -0.09 12.37
CA SER A 144 14.76 -1.37 11.91
C SER A 144 13.28 -1.50 12.27
N ARG A 145 12.90 -1.09 13.49
CA ARG A 145 11.50 -1.10 13.93
C ARG A 145 10.63 -0.16 13.11
N LEU A 146 11.09 1.07 12.88
CA LEU A 146 10.38 2.03 12.04
C LEU A 146 10.17 1.51 10.62
N GLN A 147 11.18 0.85 10.03
CA GLN A 147 11.04 0.21 8.72
C GLN A 147 9.99 -0.91 8.72
N GLN A 148 9.96 -1.75 9.76
CA GLN A 148 8.92 -2.78 9.94
C GLN A 148 7.51 -2.17 10.10
N ASP A 149 7.43 -1.01 10.74
CA ASP A 149 6.19 -0.23 10.91
C ASP A 149 5.80 0.55 9.63
N GLY A 150 6.52 0.35 8.52
CA GLY A 150 6.22 0.96 7.22
C GLY A 150 6.72 2.40 7.05
N VAL A 151 7.59 2.88 7.94
CA VAL A 151 8.24 4.21 7.81
C VAL A 151 9.40 4.12 6.84
N ARG A 152 9.46 5.05 5.88
CA ARG A 152 10.53 5.09 4.88
C ARG A 152 11.71 5.90 5.40
N ILE A 153 12.86 5.25 5.53
CA ILE A 153 14.10 5.87 5.97
C ILE A 153 14.89 6.36 4.76
N LEU A 154 15.25 7.65 4.75
CA LEU A 154 15.97 8.33 3.68
C LEU A 154 17.42 8.62 4.11
N GLY A 155 18.34 7.71 3.79
CA GLY A 155 19.75 7.80 4.16
C GLY A 155 20.04 7.13 5.52
N PRO A 156 21.06 7.61 6.28
CA PRO A 156 21.92 8.75 6.02
C PRO A 156 22.94 8.51 4.88
N ALA A 157 23.58 9.57 4.41
CA ALA A 157 24.73 9.53 3.51
C ALA A 157 26.06 9.31 4.26
N SER A 158 27.08 8.86 3.52
CA SER A 158 28.48 8.88 3.96
C SER A 158 29.12 10.22 3.63
N GLY A 159 29.97 10.73 4.51
CA GLY A 159 30.86 11.85 4.20
C GLY A 159 31.53 12.43 5.43
N GLU A 160 32.27 13.52 5.24
CA GLU A 160 32.80 14.34 6.34
C GLU A 160 31.64 14.93 7.16
N GLN A 161 31.76 14.82 8.48
CA GLN A 161 30.81 15.30 9.46
C GLN A 161 31.34 16.58 10.14
N ALA A 162 30.45 17.35 10.76
CA ALA A 162 30.82 18.60 11.44
C ALA A 162 31.85 18.40 12.57
N CYS A 163 31.96 17.19 13.11
CA CYS A 163 32.96 16.81 14.12
C CYS A 163 34.33 16.38 13.54
N GLY A 164 34.50 16.36 12.21
CA GLY A 164 35.73 15.94 11.53
C GLY A 164 35.85 14.44 11.26
N GLU A 165 34.87 13.62 11.64
CA GLU A 165 34.83 12.19 11.30
C GLU A 165 34.28 11.94 9.89
N VAL A 166 34.71 10.84 9.25
CA VAL A 166 34.17 10.36 7.97
C VAL A 166 33.35 9.10 8.19
N GLY A 167 32.11 9.10 7.72
CA GLY A 167 31.25 7.91 7.73
C GLY A 167 29.76 8.22 7.61
N MET A 168 28.94 7.18 7.75
CA MET A 168 27.48 7.27 7.68
C MET A 168 26.93 8.10 8.83
N GLY A 169 26.02 9.03 8.54
CA GLY A 169 25.38 9.88 9.56
C GLY A 169 24.97 11.25 9.04
N ARG A 170 25.49 11.67 7.89
CA ARG A 170 25.09 12.93 7.26
C ARG A 170 23.68 12.80 6.68
N MET A 171 22.84 13.82 6.85
CA MET A 171 21.59 13.90 6.10
C MET A 171 21.89 13.84 4.59
N LEU A 172 21.06 13.14 3.83
CA LEU A 172 21.11 13.17 2.35
C LEU A 172 21.12 14.61 1.84
N GLU A 173 21.66 14.80 0.63
CA GLU A 173 21.62 16.12 0.02
C GLU A 173 20.19 16.52 -0.33
N VAL A 174 19.93 17.83 -0.33
CA VAL A 174 18.57 18.36 -0.47
C VAL A 174 17.93 17.90 -1.79
N SER A 175 18.70 17.80 -2.87
CA SER A 175 18.24 17.28 -4.16
C SER A 175 17.81 15.82 -4.09
N GLU A 176 18.52 14.98 -3.33
CA GLU A 176 18.19 13.55 -3.16
C GLU A 176 16.92 13.38 -2.33
N LEU A 177 16.76 14.19 -1.28
CA LEU A 177 15.53 14.24 -0.49
C LEU A 177 14.34 14.72 -1.32
N LEU A 178 14.51 15.80 -2.10
CA LEU A 178 13.48 16.33 -2.98
C LEU A 178 13.02 15.27 -3.99
N GLN A 179 13.96 14.57 -4.63
CA GLN A 179 13.63 13.48 -5.56
C GLN A 179 12.88 12.36 -4.84
N SER A 180 13.37 11.92 -3.67
CA SER A 180 12.72 10.85 -2.90
C SER A 180 11.28 11.20 -2.51
N VAL A 181 11.03 12.46 -2.16
CA VAL A 181 9.70 13.00 -1.85
C VAL A 181 8.83 13.00 -3.10
N GLN A 182 9.35 13.51 -4.22
CA GLN A 182 8.62 13.53 -5.50
C GLN A 182 8.24 12.12 -5.96
N ASP A 183 9.15 11.16 -5.90
CA ASP A 183 8.90 9.76 -6.25
C ASP A 183 7.77 9.18 -5.40
N CYS A 184 7.75 9.52 -4.11
CA CYS A 184 6.72 9.06 -3.18
C CYS A 184 5.35 9.69 -3.47
N LEU A 185 5.32 11.00 -3.73
CA LEU A 185 4.10 11.73 -4.10
C LEU A 185 3.53 11.25 -5.44
N GLN A 186 4.39 10.86 -6.38
CA GLN A 186 4.01 10.30 -7.68
C GLN A 186 3.51 8.85 -7.55
N SER A 187 4.19 8.03 -6.74
CA SER A 187 3.82 6.64 -6.48
C SER A 187 2.43 6.52 -5.83
N ASN A 188 2.07 7.44 -4.93
CA ASN A 188 0.78 7.45 -4.21
C ASN A 188 -0.46 7.75 -5.09
N ARG A 189 -0.31 7.99 -6.40
CA ARG A 189 -1.44 8.27 -7.32
C ARG A 189 -1.27 7.68 -8.72
N GLN A 190 -0.46 6.64 -8.87
CA GLN A 190 -0.17 6.02 -10.16
C GLN A 190 -1.42 5.58 -10.93
N LEU A 191 -2.43 5.07 -10.23
CA LEU A 191 -3.68 4.60 -10.82
C LEU A 191 -4.86 5.52 -10.44
N ALA A 192 -4.58 6.78 -10.13
CA ALA A 192 -5.63 7.75 -9.85
C ALA A 192 -6.59 7.91 -11.02
N GLY A 193 -7.89 7.86 -10.73
CA GLY A 193 -8.96 7.89 -11.73
C GLY A 193 -9.18 6.57 -12.47
N LYS A 194 -8.51 5.48 -12.05
CA LYS A 194 -8.75 4.12 -12.54
C LYS A 194 -9.66 3.35 -11.60
N ASN A 195 -10.53 2.53 -12.18
CA ASN A 195 -11.43 1.64 -11.45
C ASN A 195 -10.84 0.23 -11.43
N ILE A 196 -10.60 -0.30 -10.23
CA ILE A 196 -10.05 -1.64 -10.03
C ILE A 196 -11.09 -2.52 -9.36
N LEU A 197 -11.47 -3.60 -10.04
CA LEU A 197 -12.37 -4.62 -9.52
C LEU A 197 -11.54 -5.82 -9.03
N ILE A 198 -11.73 -6.21 -7.77
CA ILE A 198 -10.96 -7.29 -7.14
C ILE A 198 -11.92 -8.35 -6.62
N THR A 199 -11.66 -9.62 -6.92
CA THR A 199 -12.30 -10.75 -6.23
C THR A 199 -11.40 -11.30 -5.15
N ALA A 200 -11.89 -11.54 -3.94
CA ALA A 200 -11.12 -12.08 -2.83
C ALA A 200 -11.89 -13.13 -2.01
N GLY A 201 -11.18 -13.79 -1.08
CA GLY A 201 -11.77 -14.78 -0.18
C GLY A 201 -12.11 -16.12 -0.84
N PRO A 202 -12.56 -17.11 -0.05
CA PRO A 202 -13.06 -18.39 -0.55
C PRO A 202 -14.54 -18.33 -0.93
N THR A 203 -14.98 -19.13 -1.90
CA THR A 203 -16.42 -19.41 -2.10
C THR A 203 -16.85 -20.62 -1.26
N TYR A 204 -18.14 -20.70 -0.96
CA TYR A 204 -18.77 -21.77 -0.20
C TYR A 204 -19.93 -22.36 -1.01
N GLU A 205 -19.76 -23.59 -1.48
CA GLU A 205 -20.75 -24.30 -2.28
C GLU A 205 -21.58 -25.21 -1.37
N ALA A 206 -22.83 -24.82 -1.10
CA ALA A 206 -23.69 -25.51 -0.18
C ALA A 206 -24.02 -26.95 -0.66
N ILE A 207 -23.82 -27.93 0.22
CA ILE A 207 -24.29 -29.32 0.04
C ILE A 207 -25.69 -29.43 0.64
N ASP A 208 -25.85 -28.92 1.85
CA ASP A 208 -27.10 -28.82 2.55
C ASP A 208 -27.16 -27.51 3.37
N ALA A 209 -28.25 -27.29 4.11
CA ALA A 209 -28.42 -26.08 4.94
C ALA A 209 -27.33 -25.85 6.01
N VAL A 210 -26.44 -26.81 6.26
CA VAL A 210 -25.41 -26.76 7.33
C VAL A 210 -23.99 -27.00 6.80
N ARG A 211 -23.84 -27.69 5.67
CA ARG A 211 -22.54 -28.14 5.14
C ARG A 211 -22.31 -27.64 3.73
N GLY A 212 -21.05 -27.50 3.36
CA GLY A 212 -20.64 -27.05 2.04
C GLY A 212 -19.17 -27.30 1.76
N ILE A 213 -18.79 -27.07 0.52
CA ILE A 213 -17.44 -27.25 0.00
C ILE A 213 -16.80 -25.88 -0.10
N THR A 214 -15.58 -25.75 0.41
CA THR A 214 -14.84 -24.48 0.36
C THR A 214 -13.34 -24.72 0.30
N ASN A 215 -12.64 -23.77 -0.30
CA ASN A 215 -11.18 -23.78 -0.37
C ASN A 215 -10.56 -23.22 0.90
N LYS A 216 -9.39 -23.73 1.28
CA LYS A 216 -8.59 -23.18 2.40
C LYS A 216 -7.96 -21.85 1.99
N SER A 217 -8.73 -20.78 1.95
CA SER A 217 -8.24 -19.42 1.70
C SER A 217 -8.51 -18.51 2.88
N SER A 218 -7.48 -17.77 3.28
CA SER A 218 -7.62 -16.73 4.31
C SER A 218 -8.15 -15.41 3.77
N GLY A 219 -8.16 -15.22 2.45
CA GLY A 219 -8.46 -13.93 1.81
C GLY A 219 -7.40 -12.84 1.99
N LYS A 220 -6.36 -13.06 2.83
CA LYS A 220 -5.35 -12.04 3.20
C LYS A 220 -4.66 -11.40 2.00
N MET A 221 -4.35 -12.17 0.95
CA MET A 221 -3.68 -11.61 -0.23
C MET A 221 -4.59 -10.64 -0.99
N GLY A 222 -5.85 -11.01 -1.24
CA GLY A 222 -6.79 -10.11 -1.92
C GLY A 222 -7.09 -8.84 -1.13
N TYR A 223 -7.17 -8.93 0.20
CA TYR A 223 -7.34 -7.75 1.06
C TYR A 223 -6.09 -6.86 1.07
N ALA A 224 -4.90 -7.45 1.02
CA ALA A 224 -3.65 -6.70 0.89
C ALA A 224 -3.55 -5.98 -0.46
N ILE A 225 -3.94 -6.65 -1.55
CA ILE A 225 -4.01 -6.05 -2.89
C ILE A 225 -5.02 -4.90 -2.92
N ALA A 226 -6.19 -5.06 -2.30
CA ALA A 226 -7.18 -3.98 -2.20
C ALA A 226 -6.62 -2.76 -1.46
N ARG A 227 -5.87 -2.96 -0.37
CA ARG A 227 -5.18 -1.85 0.35
C ARG A 227 -4.12 -1.18 -0.53
N ALA A 228 -3.24 -1.96 -1.15
CA ALA A 228 -2.20 -1.42 -2.03
C ALA A 228 -2.82 -0.68 -3.25
N ALA A 229 -3.93 -1.18 -3.79
CA ALA A 229 -4.65 -0.51 -4.87
C ALA A 229 -5.21 0.85 -4.44
N ILE A 230 -5.76 0.97 -3.23
CA ILE A 230 -6.18 2.26 -2.65
C ILE A 230 -4.98 3.20 -2.52
N GLU A 231 -3.83 2.71 -2.06
CA GLU A 231 -2.59 3.50 -1.94
C GLU A 231 -2.11 4.08 -3.28
N THR A 232 -2.46 3.45 -4.41
CA THR A 232 -2.17 3.99 -5.76
C THR A 232 -3.17 5.05 -6.23
N GLY A 233 -4.16 5.42 -5.41
CA GLY A 233 -5.20 6.41 -5.72
C GLY A 233 -6.35 5.89 -6.57
N ALA A 234 -6.42 4.57 -6.83
CA ALA A 234 -7.48 3.97 -7.62
C ALA A 234 -8.83 3.91 -6.87
N SER A 235 -9.94 3.89 -7.62
CA SER A 235 -11.25 3.55 -7.08
C SER A 235 -11.38 2.03 -7.04
N VAL A 236 -11.56 1.45 -5.86
CA VAL A 236 -11.54 -0.01 -5.66
C VAL A 236 -12.94 -0.53 -5.35
N THR A 237 -13.38 -1.53 -6.12
CA THR A 237 -14.53 -2.39 -5.80
C THR A 237 -14.02 -3.77 -5.40
N LEU A 238 -14.37 -4.22 -4.20
CA LEU A 238 -13.97 -5.52 -3.67
C LEU A 238 -15.18 -6.44 -3.55
N ILE A 239 -15.20 -7.50 -4.34
CA ILE A 239 -16.15 -8.61 -4.22
C ILE A 239 -15.46 -9.70 -3.41
N SER A 240 -16.00 -10.08 -2.26
CA SER A 240 -15.34 -11.05 -1.39
C SER A 240 -16.26 -12.15 -0.90
N GLY A 241 -15.76 -13.38 -0.97
CA GLY A 241 -16.25 -14.48 -0.16
C GLY A 241 -16.05 -14.23 1.34
N GLN A 242 -16.66 -15.05 2.18
CA GLN A 242 -16.65 -14.85 3.63
C GLN A 242 -15.23 -15.01 4.22
N THR A 243 -14.77 -13.99 4.97
CA THR A 243 -13.48 -14.02 5.69
C THR A 243 -13.64 -13.40 7.08
N CYS A 244 -12.67 -13.64 7.97
CA CYS A 244 -12.61 -12.98 9.29
C CYS A 244 -11.78 -11.69 9.28
N LEU A 245 -11.50 -11.12 8.10
CA LEU A 245 -10.63 -9.95 7.96
C LEU A 245 -11.43 -8.64 8.00
N PRO A 246 -10.88 -7.56 8.59
CA PRO A 246 -11.49 -6.25 8.49
C PRO A 246 -11.48 -5.79 7.04
N VAL A 247 -12.65 -5.37 6.56
CA VAL A 247 -12.84 -4.85 5.19
C VAL A 247 -11.99 -3.59 5.02
N PRO A 248 -11.12 -3.49 3.99
CA PRO A 248 -10.37 -2.28 3.70
C PRO A 248 -11.32 -1.14 3.32
N ALA A 249 -10.87 0.12 3.41
CA ALA A 249 -11.67 1.31 3.05
C ALA A 249 -11.83 1.47 1.52
N VAL A 250 -12.35 0.44 0.86
CA VAL A 250 -12.66 0.41 -0.57
C VAL A 250 -13.89 1.27 -0.87
N ASN A 251 -14.02 1.73 -2.11
CA ASN A 251 -15.16 2.53 -2.56
C ASN A 251 -16.46 1.73 -2.53
N LYS A 252 -16.38 0.43 -2.81
CA LYS A 252 -17.54 -0.47 -2.79
C LYS A 252 -17.12 -1.87 -2.35
N PHE A 253 -17.87 -2.44 -1.41
CA PHE A 253 -17.66 -3.81 -0.92
C PHE A 253 -18.93 -4.64 -1.16
N LEU A 254 -18.76 -5.81 -1.78
CA LEU A 254 -19.84 -6.73 -2.13
C LEU A 254 -19.55 -8.12 -1.54
N PRO A 255 -20.21 -8.52 -0.44
CA PRO A 255 -20.07 -9.86 0.11
C PRO A 255 -20.82 -10.88 -0.76
N VAL A 256 -20.19 -12.02 -1.02
CA VAL A 256 -20.76 -13.14 -1.78
C VAL A 256 -20.52 -14.45 -1.05
N VAL A 257 -21.31 -15.48 -1.38
CA VAL A 257 -21.19 -16.80 -0.74
C VAL A 257 -20.64 -17.82 -1.74
N SER A 258 -21.31 -18.01 -2.87
CA SER A 258 -20.96 -19.02 -3.88
C SER A 258 -20.16 -18.46 -5.05
N ALA A 259 -19.60 -19.36 -5.88
CA ALA A 259 -19.01 -19.00 -7.16
C ALA A 259 -20.00 -18.33 -8.12
N GLU A 260 -21.27 -18.75 -8.10
CA GLU A 260 -22.33 -18.15 -8.92
C GLU A 260 -22.68 -16.73 -8.46
N ASP A 261 -22.78 -16.50 -7.14
CA ASP A 261 -22.98 -15.16 -6.58
C ASP A 261 -21.82 -14.23 -6.96
N MET A 262 -20.58 -14.74 -6.87
CA MET A 262 -19.39 -14.00 -7.24
C MET A 262 -19.38 -13.64 -8.73
N LEU A 263 -19.77 -14.57 -9.61
CA LEU A 263 -19.89 -14.30 -11.04
C LEU A 263 -20.94 -13.21 -11.31
N GLN A 264 -22.12 -13.29 -10.69
CA GLN A 264 -23.18 -12.29 -10.86
C GLN A 264 -22.73 -10.91 -10.39
N ALA A 265 -22.05 -10.83 -9.24
CA ALA A 265 -21.48 -9.58 -8.75
C ALA A 265 -20.42 -9.02 -9.71
N VAL A 266 -19.55 -9.88 -10.27
CA VAL A 266 -18.56 -9.45 -11.27
C VAL A 266 -19.26 -8.93 -12.53
N GLN A 267 -20.28 -9.63 -13.03
CA GLN A 267 -21.06 -9.22 -14.20
C GLN A 267 -21.70 -7.84 -14.04
N ALA A 268 -22.16 -7.50 -12.84
CA ALA A 268 -22.78 -6.21 -12.54
C ALA A 268 -21.77 -5.05 -12.53
N GLU A 269 -20.50 -5.30 -12.20
CA GLU A 269 -19.50 -4.25 -11.96
C GLU A 269 -18.43 -4.13 -13.05
N ILE A 270 -18.19 -5.20 -13.84
CA ILE A 270 -17.03 -5.30 -14.74
C ILE A 270 -17.00 -4.23 -15.83
N ALA A 271 -18.17 -3.76 -16.29
CA ALA A 271 -18.29 -2.77 -17.35
C ALA A 271 -17.65 -1.41 -16.99
N HIS A 272 -17.43 -1.15 -15.70
CA HIS A 272 -16.82 0.09 -15.21
C HIS A 272 -15.34 -0.07 -14.82
N ALA A 273 -14.80 -1.29 -14.87
CA ALA A 273 -13.44 -1.57 -14.42
C ALA A 273 -12.42 -1.31 -15.53
N ASP A 274 -11.31 -0.64 -15.20
CA ASP A 274 -10.12 -0.58 -16.04
C ASP A 274 -9.23 -1.81 -15.84
N ILE A 275 -9.17 -2.32 -14.60
CA ILE A 275 -8.33 -3.43 -14.16
C ILE A 275 -9.18 -4.42 -13.38
N PHE A 276 -9.04 -5.71 -13.69
CA PHE A 276 -9.70 -6.80 -12.96
C PHE A 276 -8.65 -7.72 -12.34
N ILE A 277 -8.67 -7.88 -11.01
CA ILE A 277 -7.74 -8.74 -10.28
C ILE A 277 -8.50 -9.91 -9.67
N SER A 278 -8.31 -11.10 -10.25
CA SER A 278 -8.97 -12.34 -9.82
C SER A 278 -8.10 -13.13 -8.86
N VAL A 279 -8.21 -12.84 -7.56
CA VAL A 279 -7.43 -13.49 -6.49
C VAL A 279 -8.28 -14.32 -5.51
N ALA A 280 -9.61 -14.36 -5.71
CA ALA A 280 -10.50 -15.24 -4.95
C ALA A 280 -10.16 -16.72 -5.16
N ALA A 281 -10.30 -17.50 -4.10
CA ALA A 281 -10.18 -18.95 -4.13
C ALA A 281 -11.54 -19.58 -4.45
N VAL A 282 -11.99 -19.43 -5.69
CA VAL A 282 -13.26 -19.98 -6.19
C VAL A 282 -13.18 -21.51 -6.22
N ALA A 283 -14.21 -22.18 -5.71
CA ALA A 283 -14.30 -23.64 -5.76
C ALA A 283 -14.52 -24.10 -7.21
N ASP A 284 -13.74 -25.08 -7.69
CA ASP A 284 -13.82 -25.59 -9.07
C ASP A 284 -15.11 -26.37 -9.36
N TYR A 285 -15.76 -26.91 -8.32
CA TYR A 285 -16.96 -27.73 -8.42
C TYR A 285 -18.01 -27.32 -7.37
N ARG A 286 -19.29 -27.49 -7.72
CA ARG A 286 -20.43 -27.35 -6.81
C ARG A 286 -21.33 -28.60 -6.80
N PRO A 287 -22.10 -28.84 -5.73
CA PRO A 287 -23.10 -29.89 -5.71
C PRO A 287 -24.19 -29.69 -6.77
N VAL A 288 -24.57 -30.76 -7.47
CA VAL A 288 -25.68 -30.73 -8.45
C VAL A 288 -27.02 -30.49 -7.76
N ASN A 289 -27.23 -31.14 -6.62
CA ASN A 289 -28.47 -31.08 -5.84
C ASN A 289 -28.18 -30.50 -4.45
N VAL A 290 -28.63 -29.27 -4.20
CA VAL A 290 -28.48 -28.60 -2.89
C VAL A 290 -29.72 -28.87 -2.04
N SER A 291 -29.54 -29.50 -0.87
CA SER A 291 -30.65 -29.77 0.04
C SER A 291 -30.94 -28.58 0.95
N GLN A 292 -32.20 -28.13 0.99
CA GLN A 292 -32.65 -27.09 1.93
C GLN A 292 -32.73 -27.57 3.39
N GLN A 293 -32.53 -28.87 3.63
CA GLN A 293 -32.51 -29.47 4.96
C GLN A 293 -31.21 -30.21 5.22
N LYS A 294 -30.74 -30.20 6.47
CA LYS A 294 -29.56 -30.97 6.89
C LYS A 294 -29.73 -32.45 6.52
N LEU A 295 -28.81 -32.98 5.72
CA LEU A 295 -28.84 -34.40 5.34
C LEU A 295 -28.60 -35.26 6.58
N LYS A 296 -29.61 -36.09 6.91
CA LYS A 296 -29.58 -36.98 8.07
C LYS A 296 -28.57 -38.09 7.86
N LYS A 297 -27.91 -38.51 8.94
CA LYS A 297 -27.01 -39.66 8.91
C LYS A 297 -27.84 -40.93 8.66
N THR A 298 -27.57 -41.61 7.56
CA THR A 298 -28.11 -42.93 7.22
C THR A 298 -27.08 -44.02 7.51
N ALA A 299 -27.48 -45.29 7.46
CA ALA A 299 -26.55 -46.42 7.56
C ALA A 299 -25.61 -46.54 6.33
N ASN A 300 -26.03 -45.99 5.19
CA ASN A 300 -25.26 -45.99 3.94
C ASN A 300 -24.36 -44.75 3.80
N ASN A 301 -23.35 -44.88 2.94
CA ASN A 301 -22.48 -43.78 2.54
C ASN A 301 -23.26 -42.63 1.90
N LEU A 302 -22.83 -41.39 2.18
CA LEU A 302 -23.35 -40.20 1.51
C LEU A 302 -22.57 -39.97 0.22
N ASN A 303 -23.26 -40.00 -0.92
CA ASN A 303 -22.71 -39.65 -2.22
C ASN A 303 -23.17 -38.25 -2.60
N ILE A 304 -22.23 -37.37 -2.97
CA ILE A 304 -22.49 -36.01 -3.43
C ILE A 304 -22.02 -35.93 -4.88
N GLU A 305 -22.95 -35.71 -5.80
CA GLU A 305 -22.65 -35.47 -7.20
C GLU A 305 -22.23 -34.02 -7.40
N LEU A 306 -21.12 -33.81 -8.11
CA LEU A 306 -20.51 -32.49 -8.33
C LEU A 306 -20.51 -32.13 -9.81
N THR A 307 -20.72 -30.85 -10.10
CA THR A 307 -20.64 -30.26 -11.44
C THR A 307 -19.67 -29.07 -11.45
N PRO A 308 -18.93 -28.81 -12.55
CA PRO A 308 -17.98 -27.71 -12.62
C PRO A 308 -18.62 -26.35 -12.40
N ASN A 309 -17.93 -25.48 -11.66
CA ASN A 309 -18.28 -24.07 -11.50
C ASN A 309 -17.86 -23.21 -12.68
N PRO A 310 -18.49 -22.03 -12.86
CA PRO A 310 -18.10 -21.11 -13.90
C PRO A 310 -16.69 -20.54 -13.64
N ASP A 311 -15.88 -20.47 -14.69
CA ASP A 311 -14.57 -19.82 -14.64
C ASP A 311 -14.72 -18.31 -14.85
N ILE A 312 -14.84 -17.59 -13.73
CA ILE A 312 -15.08 -16.13 -13.70
C ILE A 312 -14.00 -15.38 -14.49
N LEU A 313 -12.72 -15.70 -14.27
CA LEU A 313 -11.61 -15.02 -14.95
C LEU A 313 -11.64 -15.28 -16.46
N LYS A 314 -11.91 -16.52 -16.88
CA LYS A 314 -12.05 -16.85 -18.31
C LYS A 314 -13.27 -16.19 -18.93
N TRP A 315 -14.36 -16.01 -18.18
CA TRP A 315 -15.53 -15.28 -18.67
C TRP A 315 -15.17 -13.81 -18.91
N VAL A 316 -14.53 -13.14 -17.94
CA VAL A 316 -14.11 -11.73 -18.07
C VAL A 316 -13.11 -11.55 -19.21
N SER A 317 -12.08 -12.40 -19.32
CA SER A 317 -11.04 -12.24 -20.34
C SER A 317 -11.50 -12.51 -21.77
N ASN A 318 -12.68 -13.12 -21.95
CA ASN A 318 -13.32 -13.34 -23.25
C ASN A 318 -14.38 -12.30 -23.62
N LEU A 319 -14.56 -11.24 -22.80
CA LEU A 319 -15.39 -10.10 -23.20
C LEU A 319 -14.84 -9.45 -24.47
N PRO A 320 -15.67 -8.75 -25.27
CA PRO A 320 -15.20 -8.06 -26.48
C PRO A 320 -14.13 -7.00 -26.18
N GLU A 321 -14.30 -6.28 -25.08
CA GLU A 321 -13.36 -5.29 -24.55
C GLU A 321 -13.07 -5.64 -23.08
N PRO A 322 -12.20 -6.64 -22.84
CA PRO A 322 -11.89 -7.05 -21.47
C PRO A 322 -11.03 -5.97 -20.79
N PRO A 323 -11.22 -5.73 -19.48
CA PRO A 323 -10.29 -4.90 -18.73
C PRO A 323 -8.91 -5.54 -18.67
N PHE A 324 -7.92 -4.83 -18.12
CA PHE A 324 -6.62 -5.42 -17.84
C PHE A 324 -6.76 -6.54 -16.79
N CYS A 325 -6.73 -7.79 -17.23
CA CYS A 325 -7.00 -8.96 -16.39
C CYS A 325 -5.74 -9.49 -15.73
N VAL A 326 -5.75 -9.56 -14.40
CA VAL A 326 -4.71 -10.18 -13.58
C VAL A 326 -5.26 -11.45 -12.96
N GLY A 327 -4.70 -12.60 -13.33
CA GLY A 327 -5.09 -13.89 -12.76
C GLY A 327 -4.17 -14.33 -11.63
N PHE A 328 -4.71 -15.10 -10.68
CA PHE A 328 -3.92 -15.80 -9.66
C PHE A 328 -3.99 -17.31 -9.85
N ALA A 329 -2.87 -17.98 -9.62
CA ALA A 329 -2.76 -19.44 -9.63
C ALA A 329 -1.98 -19.92 -8.40
N ALA A 330 -2.62 -20.76 -7.59
CA ALA A 330 -1.93 -21.53 -6.56
C ALA A 330 -1.55 -22.89 -7.16
N GLU A 331 -0.26 -23.14 -7.34
CA GLU A 331 0.25 -24.39 -7.91
C GLU A 331 0.84 -25.29 -6.81
N THR A 332 0.64 -26.60 -6.95
CA THR A 332 1.24 -27.62 -6.07
C THR A 332 2.50 -28.24 -6.66
N ASP A 333 2.62 -28.24 -7.99
CA ASP A 333 3.67 -28.91 -8.77
C ASP A 333 4.34 -27.91 -9.73
N ASP A 334 4.69 -28.30 -10.96
CA ASP A 334 5.46 -27.50 -11.94
C ASP A 334 4.82 -26.12 -12.20
N LEU A 335 5.22 -25.15 -11.37
CA LEU A 335 4.64 -23.83 -11.30
C LEU A 335 4.84 -23.07 -12.60
N ASP A 336 6.01 -23.20 -13.23
CA ASP A 336 6.37 -22.41 -14.41
C ASP A 336 5.57 -22.87 -15.64
N GLN A 337 5.48 -24.19 -15.87
CA GLN A 337 4.75 -24.73 -17.02
C GLN A 337 3.22 -24.52 -16.87
N ASN A 338 2.68 -24.74 -15.67
CA ASN A 338 1.26 -24.57 -15.41
C ASN A 338 0.83 -23.11 -15.49
N ALA A 339 1.64 -22.20 -14.95
CA ALA A 339 1.39 -20.76 -15.02
C ALA A 339 1.38 -20.26 -16.46
N ALA A 340 2.40 -20.60 -17.26
CA ALA A 340 2.46 -20.20 -18.67
C ALA A 340 1.23 -20.70 -19.45
N THR A 341 0.89 -21.97 -19.28
CA THR A 341 -0.28 -22.59 -19.95
C THR A 341 -1.59 -21.89 -19.57
N LYS A 342 -1.81 -21.61 -18.28
CA LYS A 342 -3.03 -20.91 -17.81
C LYS A 342 -3.10 -19.48 -18.33
N ARG A 343 -1.98 -18.76 -18.39
CA ARG A 343 -1.89 -17.40 -18.91
C ARG A 343 -2.30 -17.35 -20.38
N GLU A 344 -1.75 -18.25 -21.21
CA GLU A 344 -2.07 -18.35 -22.64
C GLU A 344 -3.52 -18.74 -22.89
N GLN A 345 -4.02 -19.78 -22.22
CA GLN A 345 -5.39 -20.27 -22.40
C GLN A 345 -6.45 -19.22 -22.05
N LYS A 346 -6.17 -18.37 -21.06
CA LYS A 346 -7.07 -17.29 -20.62
C LYS A 346 -6.72 -15.92 -21.21
N LYS A 347 -5.70 -15.83 -22.08
CA LYS A 347 -5.23 -14.59 -22.74
C LYS A 347 -4.95 -13.45 -21.76
N LEU A 348 -4.27 -13.75 -20.66
CA LEU A 348 -4.06 -12.80 -19.58
C LEU A 348 -2.79 -11.96 -19.81
N PRO A 349 -2.84 -10.63 -19.68
CA PRO A 349 -1.64 -9.81 -19.71
C PRO A 349 -0.70 -10.15 -18.53
N LEU A 350 -1.25 -10.52 -17.37
CA LEU A 350 -0.49 -10.88 -16.18
C LEU A 350 -1.10 -12.09 -15.46
N LEU A 351 -0.26 -13.07 -15.15
CA LEU A 351 -0.59 -14.15 -14.22
C LEU A 351 0.36 -14.10 -13.03
N VAL A 352 -0.20 -14.15 -11.81
CA VAL A 352 0.53 -14.23 -10.56
C VAL A 352 0.42 -15.65 -10.03
N ALA A 353 1.54 -16.33 -9.83
CA ALA A 353 1.57 -17.68 -9.28
C ALA A 353 2.27 -17.72 -7.94
N ASN A 354 1.85 -18.67 -7.09
CA ASN A 354 2.53 -19.02 -5.86
C ASN A 354 2.43 -20.51 -5.57
N LEU A 355 3.43 -21.06 -4.87
CA LEU A 355 3.38 -22.42 -4.38
C LEU A 355 2.38 -22.51 -3.23
N ALA A 356 1.30 -23.28 -3.39
CA ALA A 356 0.21 -23.38 -2.41
C ALA A 356 0.72 -23.74 -1.01
N GLN A 357 1.70 -24.63 -0.93
CA GLN A 357 2.34 -25.11 0.30
C GLN A 357 3.09 -24.02 1.08
N LYS A 358 3.56 -22.97 0.38
CA LYS A 358 4.33 -21.86 0.95
C LYS A 358 3.50 -20.59 1.14
N ALA A 359 2.25 -20.58 0.70
CA ALA A 359 1.42 -19.36 0.66
C ALA A 359 0.10 -19.45 1.43
N ILE A 360 -0.52 -20.64 1.48
CA ILE A 360 -1.79 -20.85 2.19
C ILE A 360 -1.53 -20.96 3.68
N GLY A 361 -2.14 -20.08 4.47
CA GLY A 361 -2.05 -20.08 5.94
C GLY A 361 -0.88 -19.29 6.54
N PHE A 362 0.08 -18.85 5.73
CA PHE A 362 1.23 -18.05 6.19
C PHE A 362 1.02 -16.54 6.03
N ASP A 363 1.71 -15.75 6.84
CA ASP A 363 1.68 -14.27 6.79
C ASP A 363 2.67 -13.69 5.78
N GLU A 364 3.75 -14.42 5.50
CA GLU A 364 4.69 -14.14 4.42
C GLU A 364 4.42 -15.04 3.22
N SER A 365 4.74 -14.56 2.03
CA SER A 365 4.62 -15.32 0.79
C SER A 365 5.71 -14.93 -0.20
N GLU A 366 5.79 -15.63 -1.31
CA GLU A 366 6.63 -15.33 -2.47
C GLU A 366 5.70 -15.40 -3.70
N LEU A 367 5.82 -14.45 -4.62
CA LEU A 367 5.01 -14.41 -5.83
C LEU A 367 5.91 -14.49 -7.06
N VAL A 368 5.47 -15.24 -8.05
CA VAL A 368 6.09 -15.29 -9.37
C VAL A 368 5.13 -14.69 -10.37
N LEU A 369 5.56 -13.64 -11.06
CA LEU A 369 4.78 -12.93 -12.05
C LEU A 369 5.14 -13.41 -13.45
N PHE A 370 4.15 -13.64 -14.29
CA PHE A 370 4.30 -14.04 -15.68
C PHE A 370 3.60 -13.03 -16.58
N ASP A 371 4.38 -12.35 -17.42
CA ASP A 371 3.92 -11.41 -18.45
C ASP A 371 4.64 -11.64 -19.79
N ASP A 372 4.43 -10.76 -20.78
CA ASP A 372 5.04 -10.89 -22.11
C ASP A 372 6.56 -10.68 -22.11
N SER A 373 7.11 -10.06 -21.05
CA SER A 373 8.56 -9.92 -20.86
C SER A 373 9.16 -11.13 -20.11
N GLY A 374 8.34 -12.11 -19.73
CA GLY A 374 8.76 -13.36 -19.11
C GLY A 374 8.41 -13.44 -17.63
N LYS A 375 9.32 -14.03 -16.86
CA LYS A 375 9.13 -14.37 -15.44
C LYS A 375 9.82 -13.34 -14.54
N HIS A 376 9.11 -12.87 -13.52
CA HIS A 376 9.62 -11.94 -12.51
C HIS A 376 9.35 -12.48 -11.11
N ILE A 377 10.37 -12.54 -10.26
CA ILE A 377 10.25 -13.09 -8.90
C ILE A 377 10.12 -11.93 -7.91
N LEU A 378 9.02 -11.92 -7.16
CA LEU A 378 8.88 -11.08 -5.98
C LEU A 378 9.32 -11.90 -4.76
N PRO A 379 10.45 -11.54 -4.13
CA PRO A 379 11.05 -12.34 -3.06
C PRO A 379 10.15 -12.39 -1.82
N LYS A 380 10.45 -13.33 -0.92
CA LYS A 380 9.67 -13.55 0.29
C LYS A 380 9.50 -12.25 1.09
N ALA A 381 8.26 -11.82 1.27
CA ALA A 381 7.91 -10.62 2.02
C ALA A 381 6.51 -10.75 2.64
N SER A 382 6.11 -9.74 3.41
CA SER A 382 4.74 -9.64 3.89
C SER A 382 3.76 -9.48 2.73
N LYS A 383 2.51 -9.92 2.91
CA LYS A 383 1.48 -9.82 1.86
C LYS A 383 1.20 -8.40 1.39
N ILE A 384 1.31 -7.40 2.28
CA ILE A 384 1.11 -6.00 1.90
C ILE A 384 2.27 -5.47 1.07
N GLU A 385 3.50 -5.86 1.38
CA GLU A 385 4.67 -5.46 0.60
C GLU A 385 4.65 -6.09 -0.79
N LEU A 386 4.33 -7.40 -0.87
CA LEU A 386 4.11 -8.07 -2.15
C LEU A 386 2.97 -7.44 -2.96
N ALA A 387 1.88 -7.03 -2.29
CA ALA A 387 0.77 -6.35 -2.95
C ALA A 387 1.20 -5.00 -3.55
N ARG A 388 2.02 -4.21 -2.86
CA ARG A 388 2.56 -2.94 -3.38
C ARG A 388 3.46 -3.16 -4.59
N GLN A 389 4.38 -4.12 -4.50
CA GLN A 389 5.25 -4.49 -5.62
C GLN A 389 4.44 -4.99 -6.83
N LEU A 390 3.40 -5.79 -6.59
CA LEU A 390 2.48 -6.24 -7.63
C LEU A 390 1.73 -5.06 -8.26
N MET A 391 1.19 -4.13 -7.48
CA MET A 391 0.48 -2.95 -8.00
C MET A 391 1.40 -2.06 -8.85
N GLN A 392 2.66 -1.90 -8.44
CA GLN A 392 3.67 -1.20 -9.25
C GLN A 392 3.90 -1.90 -10.59
N HIS A 393 4.00 -3.24 -10.59
CA HIS A 393 4.16 -4.02 -11.82
C HIS A 393 2.94 -3.91 -12.74
N ILE A 394 1.74 -4.01 -12.17
CA ILE A 394 0.47 -3.81 -12.88
C ILE A 394 0.42 -2.43 -13.53
N TYR A 395 0.80 -1.38 -12.79
CA TYR A 395 0.83 -0.01 -13.32
C TYR A 395 1.71 0.11 -14.57
N VAL A 396 2.93 -0.44 -14.53
CA VAL A 396 3.86 -0.40 -15.67
C VAL A 396 3.28 -1.13 -16.87
N LEU A 397 2.73 -2.34 -16.69
CA LEU A 397 2.13 -3.11 -17.78
C LEU A 397 0.88 -2.43 -18.36
N TYR A 398 0.01 -1.95 -17.48
CA TYR A 398 -1.23 -1.27 -17.85
C TYR A 398 -0.94 -0.05 -18.74
N ASN A 399 0.03 0.77 -18.35
CA ASN A 399 0.44 1.95 -19.11
C ASN A 399 1.08 1.63 -20.46
N ARG A 400 1.90 0.57 -20.53
CA ARG A 400 2.46 0.10 -21.81
C ARG A 400 1.38 -0.31 -22.79
N GLN A 401 0.36 -1.03 -22.32
CA GLN A 401 -0.76 -1.47 -23.16
C GLN A 401 -1.67 -0.31 -23.61
N HIS A 402 -1.76 0.76 -22.80
CA HIS A 402 -2.65 1.90 -23.05
C HIS A 402 -1.93 3.19 -23.48
N GLY A 403 -0.65 3.10 -23.90
CA GLY A 403 0.06 4.15 -24.63
C GLY A 403 0.50 5.37 -23.82
N ARG A 404 0.66 5.27 -22.50
CA ARG A 404 1.22 6.35 -21.67
C ARG A 404 2.60 5.94 -21.17
N THR A 405 3.65 6.28 -21.92
CA THR A 405 5.06 6.20 -21.48
C THR A 405 5.35 7.16 -20.35
#